data_AF-A0A0N5BT50-F1
#
_entry.id   AF-A0A0N5BT50-F1
#
_cell.length_a   1.000
_cell.length_b   1.000
_cell.length_c   1.000
_cell.angle_alpha   90.00
_cell.angle_beta   90.00
_cell.angle_gamma   90.00
#
_symmetry.space_group_name_H-M   'P 1'
#
loop_
_entity.id
_entity.type
_entity.pdbx_description
1 polymer ?
#
loop_
_entity_poly.entity_id
_entity_poly.type
_entity_poly.pdbx_seq_one_letter_code
_entity_poly.pdbx_strand_id
1 'polypeptide(L)'
;MDSISGEKSTEEQNNIFALPDALLVRIFSELSWKDVLNARLVSRSFCNFIHENYHQLNRKEVYGAQVSYEKEDERHPFHLDLGFYDEEDEYLPEFPSPSYNKKIKFQTEGELSRFIKMFDIRSLAYFDVLVDDDDLDIFEIVSRFFQNGTKIHYFVACKLAEKHFNSFRTFINKLSSIKEPSIDHICSPSTEPKDILSDLSLASFDTIESFKIFECHETRILSIDMVTDLFRKNPNLTHLDIGSMNIEFLKSVFKEFFTMEQPRNMRCRSGYNPITLRLRYGGEFEHFIDTLRQNLSELENVWEQRGNPAPSRHAMFVSATDCKYCLQNKHQISRYAILWKVGLNCQEWDYRFIAHDPY
;
A
#
# COMPACT_ATOMS: atom_id res chain seq x y z
N MET A 1 -61.75 -26.19 -28.73
CA MET A 1 -61.31 -26.90 -27.52
C MET A 1 -60.33 -28.00 -27.94
N ASP A 2 -59.02 -27.88 -27.92
CA ASP A 2 -58.09 -26.75 -27.82
C ASP A 2 -56.81 -27.22 -28.52
N SER A 3 -56.33 -26.45 -29.50
CA SER A 3 -55.08 -26.72 -30.22
C SER A 3 -53.96 -26.00 -29.47
N ILE A 4 -53.21 -26.74 -28.65
CA ILE A 4 -52.00 -26.26 -27.99
C ILE A 4 -50.90 -26.21 -29.05
N SER A 5 -50.63 -25.02 -29.59
CA SER A 5 -49.48 -24.75 -30.44
C SER A 5 -48.20 -24.81 -29.60
N GLY A 6 -47.44 -25.88 -29.76
CA GLY A 6 -46.07 -25.99 -29.26
C GLY A 6 -45.13 -25.16 -30.11
N GLU A 7 -45.08 -23.85 -29.86
CA GLU A 7 -43.96 -23.01 -30.30
C GLU A 7 -42.78 -23.28 -29.36
N LYS A 8 -41.95 -24.26 -29.72
CA LYS A 8 -40.54 -24.26 -29.33
C LYS A 8 -39.91 -23.09 -30.06
N SER A 9 -39.74 -21.97 -29.36
CA SER A 9 -38.86 -20.88 -29.82
C SER A 9 -37.49 -21.50 -30.10
N THR A 10 -37.17 -21.67 -31.36
CA THR A 10 -35.82 -22.03 -31.80
C THR A 10 -34.97 -20.80 -31.52
N GLU A 11 -33.94 -20.91 -30.69
CA GLU A 11 -32.91 -19.88 -30.61
C GLU A 11 -32.39 -19.69 -32.04
N GLU A 12 -32.76 -18.57 -32.69
CA GLU A 12 -32.17 -18.18 -33.95
C GLU A 12 -30.65 -18.18 -33.78
N GLN A 13 -29.96 -18.92 -34.64
CA GLN A 13 -28.50 -18.99 -34.60
C GLN A 13 -27.95 -17.57 -34.76
N ASN A 14 -27.41 -17.03 -33.65
CA ASN A 14 -26.81 -15.70 -33.60
C ASN A 14 -25.63 -15.61 -34.58
N ASN A 15 -25.90 -15.11 -35.79
CA ASN A 15 -24.94 -15.00 -36.91
C ASN A 15 -23.72 -14.10 -36.62
N ILE A 16 -23.71 -13.33 -35.54
CA ILE A 16 -22.56 -12.48 -35.19
C ILE A 16 -21.32 -13.32 -34.80
N PHE A 17 -21.51 -14.52 -34.26
CA PHE A 17 -20.41 -15.46 -34.00
C PHE A 17 -19.90 -16.18 -35.26
N ALA A 18 -20.37 -15.80 -36.45
CA ALA A 18 -19.71 -16.19 -37.70
C ALA A 18 -18.38 -15.45 -37.91
N LEU A 19 -18.14 -14.36 -37.17
CA LEU A 19 -16.88 -13.63 -37.20
C LEU A 19 -15.81 -14.36 -36.36
N PRO A 20 -14.55 -14.40 -36.82
CA PRO A 20 -13.43 -14.87 -36.01
C PRO A 20 -13.30 -14.05 -34.70
N ASP A 21 -12.98 -14.73 -33.60
CA ASP A 21 -12.84 -14.13 -32.26
C ASP A 21 -11.94 -12.89 -32.24
N ALA A 22 -10.82 -12.91 -32.97
CA ALA A 22 -9.91 -11.76 -33.05
C ALA A 22 -10.58 -10.49 -33.61
N LEU A 23 -11.52 -10.63 -34.56
CA LEU A 23 -12.28 -9.49 -35.09
C LEU A 23 -13.31 -9.00 -34.08
N LEU A 24 -13.97 -9.92 -33.37
CA LEU A 24 -14.91 -9.57 -32.31
C LEU A 24 -14.20 -8.83 -31.18
N VAL A 25 -13.06 -9.32 -30.68
CA VAL A 25 -12.25 -8.62 -29.67
C VAL A 25 -11.90 -7.22 -30.13
N ARG A 26 -11.44 -7.06 -31.38
CA ARG A 26 -11.13 -5.74 -31.93
C ARG A 26 -12.36 -4.83 -31.93
N ILE A 27 -13.52 -5.31 -32.38
CA ILE A 27 -14.76 -4.53 -32.35
C ILE A 27 -15.11 -4.11 -30.91
N PHE A 28 -15.07 -5.04 -29.96
CA PHE A 28 -15.36 -4.76 -28.55
C PHE A 28 -14.33 -3.83 -27.90
N SER A 29 -13.06 -3.84 -28.34
CA SER A 29 -12.03 -2.95 -27.81
C SER A 29 -12.23 -1.49 -28.23
N GLU A 30 -12.96 -1.23 -29.31
CA GLU A 30 -13.32 0.11 -29.77
C GLU A 30 -14.59 0.66 -29.06
N LEU A 31 -15.29 -0.18 -28.30
CA LEU A 31 -16.49 0.23 -27.57
C LEU A 31 -16.14 0.92 -26.25
N SER A 32 -16.98 1.86 -25.84
CA SER A 32 -16.92 2.40 -24.48
C SER A 32 -17.22 1.31 -23.46
N TRP A 33 -16.74 1.45 -22.22
CA TRP A 33 -17.03 0.47 -21.18
C TRP A 33 -18.55 0.30 -20.95
N LYS A 34 -19.31 1.40 -21.02
CA LYS A 34 -20.77 1.39 -20.93
C LYS A 34 -21.41 0.53 -22.04
N ASP A 35 -20.89 0.65 -23.27
CA ASP A 35 -21.38 -0.14 -24.40
C ASP A 35 -20.98 -1.61 -24.30
N VAL A 36 -19.78 -1.92 -23.81
CA VAL A 36 -19.38 -3.29 -23.49
C VAL A 36 -20.33 -3.90 -22.46
N LEU A 37 -20.69 -3.16 -21.41
CA LEU A 37 -21.66 -3.62 -20.41
C LEU A 37 -23.04 -3.85 -21.02
N ASN A 38 -23.51 -2.96 -21.89
CA ASN A 38 -24.78 -3.13 -22.60
C ASN A 38 -24.77 -4.37 -23.51
N ALA A 39 -23.67 -4.61 -24.23
CA ALA A 39 -23.53 -5.75 -25.12
C ALA A 39 -23.60 -7.09 -24.37
N ARG A 40 -23.10 -7.16 -23.12
CA ARG A 40 -23.25 -8.36 -22.27
C ARG A 40 -24.70 -8.72 -21.99
N LEU A 41 -25.59 -7.73 -21.97
CA LEU A 41 -27.01 -7.94 -21.68
C LEU A 41 -27.79 -8.47 -22.90
N VAL A 42 -27.19 -8.41 -24.09
CA VAL A 42 -27.85 -8.83 -25.34
C VAL A 42 -28.04 -10.35 -25.41
N SER A 43 -27.01 -11.14 -25.06
CA SER A 43 -27.10 -12.60 -25.08
C SER A 43 -26.10 -13.28 -24.17
N ARG A 44 -26.36 -14.56 -23.82
CA ARG A 44 -25.41 -15.40 -23.06
C ARG A 44 -24.07 -15.54 -23.79
N SER A 45 -24.10 -15.67 -25.10
CA SER A 45 -22.88 -15.81 -25.91
C SER A 45 -22.02 -14.54 -25.85
N PHE A 46 -22.62 -13.35 -25.94
CA PHE A 46 -21.87 -12.10 -25.74
C PHE A 46 -21.32 -11.98 -24.32
N CYS A 47 -22.13 -12.33 -23.32
CA CYS A 47 -21.69 -12.31 -21.93
C CYS A 47 -20.46 -13.21 -21.72
N ASN A 48 -20.47 -14.44 -22.23
CA ASN A 48 -19.35 -15.38 -22.13
C ASN A 48 -18.13 -14.89 -22.93
N PHE A 49 -18.33 -14.45 -24.17
CA PHE A 49 -17.24 -13.95 -25.02
C PHE A 49 -16.52 -12.76 -24.39
N ILE A 50 -17.27 -11.77 -23.91
CA ILE A 50 -16.73 -10.60 -23.22
C ILE A 50 -16.01 -11.04 -21.93
N HIS A 51 -16.59 -11.99 -21.19
CA HIS A 51 -16.00 -12.51 -19.97
C HIS A 51 -14.61 -13.15 -20.18
N GLU A 52 -14.47 -13.94 -21.24
CA GLU A 52 -13.22 -14.62 -21.59
C GLU A 52 -12.15 -13.63 -22.10
N ASN A 53 -12.58 -12.51 -22.70
CA ASN A 53 -11.69 -11.58 -23.40
C ASN A 53 -11.49 -10.22 -22.70
N TYR A 54 -11.99 -10.01 -21.47
CA TYR A 54 -11.89 -8.72 -20.76
C TYR A 54 -10.51 -8.07 -20.76
N HIS A 55 -9.46 -8.89 -20.63
CA HIS A 55 -8.07 -8.44 -20.60
C HIS A 55 -7.61 -7.74 -21.89
N GLN A 56 -8.34 -7.92 -23.01
CA GLN A 56 -8.08 -7.30 -24.31
C GLN A 56 -9.04 -6.13 -24.61
N LEU A 57 -10.01 -5.87 -23.73
CA LEU A 57 -11.01 -4.83 -23.92
C LEU A 57 -10.61 -3.54 -23.19
N ASN A 58 -11.25 -2.43 -23.57
CA ASN A 58 -11.10 -1.17 -22.85
C ASN A 58 -11.84 -1.28 -21.50
N ARG A 59 -11.09 -1.56 -20.43
CA ARG A 59 -11.60 -1.78 -19.08
C ARG A 59 -11.64 -0.45 -18.32
N LYS A 60 -12.61 -0.33 -17.42
CA LYS A 60 -12.67 0.82 -16.52
C LYS A 60 -11.45 0.82 -15.59
N GLU A 61 -10.73 1.92 -15.55
CA GLU A 61 -9.61 2.16 -14.63
C GLU A 61 -10.12 2.27 -13.20
N VAL A 62 -9.42 1.63 -12.28
CA VAL A 62 -9.68 1.70 -10.84
C VAL A 62 -8.69 2.66 -10.22
N TYR A 63 -9.19 3.63 -9.45
CA TYR A 63 -8.34 4.57 -8.73
C TYR A 63 -7.62 3.88 -7.56
N GLY A 64 -8.36 3.07 -6.80
CA GLY A 64 -7.77 2.26 -5.76
C GLY A 64 -8.67 1.11 -5.34
N ALA A 65 -8.10 0.19 -4.60
CA ALA A 65 -8.76 -1.04 -4.23
C ALA A 65 -8.39 -1.46 -2.80
N GLN A 66 -9.33 -2.08 -2.10
CA GLN A 66 -9.09 -2.73 -0.83
C GLN A 66 -9.60 -4.16 -0.93
N VAL A 67 -8.76 -5.12 -0.58
CA VAL A 67 -9.13 -6.53 -0.46
C VAL A 67 -9.08 -6.89 1.01
N SER A 68 -10.18 -7.43 1.54
CA SER A 68 -10.20 -7.96 2.90
C SER A 68 -10.76 -9.37 2.99
N TYR A 69 -10.36 -10.07 4.05
CA TYR A 69 -10.86 -11.39 4.39
C TYR A 69 -11.35 -11.45 5.85
N GLU A 70 -12.62 -11.80 6.02
CA GLU A 70 -13.31 -11.91 7.30
C GLU A 70 -13.78 -13.36 7.50
N LYS A 71 -13.06 -14.12 8.35
CA LYS A 71 -13.33 -15.55 8.62
C LYS A 71 -14.73 -15.81 9.16
N GLU A 72 -15.25 -14.86 9.95
CA GLU A 72 -16.55 -14.96 10.60
C GLU A 72 -17.73 -14.76 9.62
N ASP A 73 -17.50 -14.15 8.45
CA ASP A 73 -18.51 -14.09 7.37
C ASP A 73 -18.45 -15.37 6.53
N GLU A 74 -18.93 -16.48 7.11
CA GLU A 74 -18.92 -17.81 6.47
C GLU A 74 -19.55 -17.84 5.06
N ARG A 75 -20.44 -16.88 4.75
CA ARG A 75 -21.13 -16.83 3.47
C ARG A 75 -20.32 -16.08 2.42
N HIS A 76 -19.66 -14.98 2.79
CA HIS A 76 -18.92 -14.14 1.86
C HIS A 76 -17.64 -13.60 2.52
N PRO A 77 -16.65 -14.47 2.77
CA PRO A 77 -15.51 -14.09 3.57
C PRO A 77 -14.56 -13.14 2.82
N PHE A 78 -14.64 -13.04 1.49
CA PHE A 78 -13.84 -12.10 0.70
C PHE A 78 -14.61 -10.81 0.40
N HIS A 79 -14.05 -9.67 0.75
CA HIS A 79 -14.64 -8.37 0.45
C HIS A 79 -13.69 -7.57 -0.43
N LEU A 80 -14.26 -6.84 -1.38
CA LEU A 80 -13.55 -5.95 -2.28
C LEU A 80 -14.23 -4.58 -2.26
N ASP A 81 -13.46 -3.54 -1.95
CA ASP A 81 -13.84 -2.16 -2.18
C ASP A 81 -13.05 -1.61 -3.36
N LEU A 82 -13.73 -0.95 -4.29
CA LEU A 82 -13.14 -0.32 -5.47
C LEU A 82 -13.52 1.16 -5.51
N GLY A 83 -12.52 2.03 -5.57
CA GLY A 83 -12.68 3.46 -5.81
C GLY A 83 -12.50 3.80 -7.30
N PHE A 84 -13.30 4.73 -7.79
CA PHE A 84 -13.26 5.21 -9.18
C PHE A 84 -13.27 6.74 -9.22
N TYR A 85 -12.72 7.31 -10.29
CA TYR A 85 -12.94 8.70 -10.64
C TYR A 85 -14.30 8.90 -11.30
N ASP A 86 -14.86 10.10 -11.14
CA ASP A 86 -15.97 10.53 -11.98
C ASP A 86 -15.40 10.97 -13.32
N GLU A 87 -16.13 10.69 -14.39
CA GLU A 87 -15.74 11.16 -15.72
C GLU A 87 -15.96 12.69 -15.85
N GLU A 88 -16.73 13.30 -14.94
CA GLU A 88 -17.06 14.72 -14.95
C GLU A 88 -16.14 15.60 -14.06
N ASP A 89 -15.35 15.00 -13.16
CA ASP A 89 -14.49 15.73 -12.20
C ASP A 89 -13.05 15.91 -12.73
N GLU A 90 -12.90 16.65 -13.84
CA GLU A 90 -11.58 17.00 -14.41
C GLU A 90 -10.79 18.04 -13.58
N TYR A 91 -11.31 18.54 -12.45
CA TYR A 91 -10.92 19.87 -11.95
C TYR A 91 -10.13 19.99 -10.64
N LEU A 92 -9.65 18.92 -10.00
CA LEU A 92 -8.75 19.09 -8.83
C LEU A 92 -7.51 18.17 -8.88
N PRO A 93 -6.31 18.72 -9.19
CA PRO A 93 -5.12 17.94 -9.53
C PRO A 93 -4.30 17.42 -8.34
N GLU A 94 -4.60 17.79 -7.09
CA GLU A 94 -3.68 17.48 -5.99
C GLU A 94 -4.03 16.20 -5.24
N PHE A 95 -5.30 15.89 -4.96
CA PHE A 95 -5.72 14.60 -4.39
C PHE A 95 -7.18 14.30 -4.75
N PRO A 96 -7.46 13.75 -5.94
CA PRO A 96 -8.82 13.44 -6.31
C PRO A 96 -9.33 12.30 -5.42
N SER A 97 -10.21 12.65 -4.47
CA SER A 97 -10.99 11.66 -3.72
C SER A 97 -11.78 10.81 -4.73
N PRO A 98 -11.89 9.49 -4.52
CA PRO A 98 -12.79 8.69 -5.36
C PRO A 98 -14.18 9.30 -5.27
N SER A 99 -14.80 9.52 -6.43
CA SER A 99 -16.13 10.11 -6.53
C SER A 99 -17.20 9.11 -6.09
N TYR A 100 -16.95 7.81 -6.28
CA TYR A 100 -17.77 6.75 -5.75
C TYR A 100 -16.95 5.49 -5.44
N ASN A 101 -17.41 4.77 -4.41
CA ASN A 101 -16.85 3.49 -3.98
C ASN A 101 -17.85 2.35 -4.23
N LYS A 102 -17.35 1.17 -4.58
CA LYS A 102 -18.16 -0.02 -4.80
C LYS A 102 -17.67 -1.17 -3.92
N LYS A 103 -18.47 -1.51 -2.92
CA LYS A 103 -18.25 -2.65 -2.03
C LYS A 103 -18.97 -3.89 -2.53
N ILE A 104 -18.25 -5.00 -2.60
CA ILE A 104 -18.76 -6.28 -3.11
C ILE A 104 -18.19 -7.39 -2.24
N LYS A 105 -19.02 -8.42 -2.00
CA LYS A 105 -18.63 -9.60 -1.25
C LYS A 105 -18.65 -10.83 -2.14
N PHE A 106 -17.73 -11.76 -1.90
CA PHE A 106 -17.57 -12.99 -2.66
C PHE A 106 -17.47 -14.19 -1.73
N GLN A 107 -18.03 -15.31 -2.17
CA GLN A 107 -17.93 -16.56 -1.43
C GLN A 107 -16.59 -17.25 -1.66
N THR A 108 -16.00 -17.07 -2.85
CA THR A 108 -14.79 -17.79 -3.26
C THR A 108 -13.74 -16.88 -3.88
N GLU A 109 -12.46 -17.30 -3.78
CA GLU A 109 -11.34 -16.64 -4.48
C GLU A 109 -11.54 -16.58 -6.01
N GLY A 110 -12.22 -17.58 -6.58
CA GLY A 110 -12.47 -17.66 -8.02
C GLY A 110 -13.45 -16.58 -8.50
N GLU A 111 -14.47 -16.28 -7.71
CA GLU A 111 -15.41 -15.19 -7.99
C GLU A 111 -14.72 -13.83 -7.90
N LEU A 112 -13.94 -13.61 -6.83
CA LEU A 112 -13.13 -12.40 -6.66
C LEU A 112 -12.17 -12.20 -7.84
N SER A 113 -11.44 -13.25 -8.24
CA SER A 113 -10.50 -13.22 -9.36
C SER A 113 -11.17 -12.86 -10.68
N ARG A 114 -12.30 -13.49 -10.98
CA ARG A 114 -13.08 -13.22 -12.20
C ARG A 114 -13.59 -11.79 -12.22
N PHE A 115 -14.01 -11.27 -11.07
CA PHE A 115 -14.55 -9.92 -10.95
C PHE A 115 -13.45 -8.85 -11.13
N ILE A 116 -12.31 -8.97 -10.44
CA ILE A 116 -11.21 -8.01 -10.55
C ILE A 116 -10.67 -7.90 -11.98
N LYS A 117 -10.63 -9.02 -12.72
CA LYS A 117 -10.18 -9.03 -14.12
C LYS A 117 -10.97 -8.11 -15.06
N MET A 118 -12.20 -7.74 -14.67
CA MET A 118 -13.04 -6.80 -15.42
C MET A 118 -12.51 -5.36 -15.39
N PHE A 119 -11.59 -5.04 -14.48
CA PHE A 119 -11.08 -3.70 -14.27
C PHE A 119 -9.63 -3.57 -14.69
N ASP A 120 -9.23 -2.35 -15.03
CA ASP A 120 -7.83 -2.02 -15.20
C ASP A 120 -7.21 -1.59 -13.86
N ILE A 121 -6.34 -2.46 -13.32
CA ILE A 121 -5.61 -2.25 -12.07
C ILE A 121 -4.10 -2.13 -12.31
N ARG A 122 -3.67 -1.79 -13.55
CA ARG A 122 -2.24 -1.65 -13.89
C ARG A 122 -1.59 -0.45 -13.19
N SER A 123 -2.38 0.52 -12.76
CA SER A 123 -1.94 1.68 -11.98
C SER A 123 -2.98 1.99 -10.91
N LEU A 124 -2.60 1.93 -9.64
CA LEU A 124 -3.46 2.26 -8.51
C LEU A 124 -2.84 3.40 -7.71
N ALA A 125 -3.67 4.34 -7.26
CA ALA A 125 -3.25 5.35 -6.29
C ALA A 125 -3.18 4.76 -4.87
N TYR A 126 -4.13 3.89 -4.50
CA TYR A 126 -4.08 3.18 -3.23
C TYR A 126 -4.43 1.70 -3.39
N PHE A 127 -3.75 0.83 -2.64
CA PHE A 127 -4.10 -0.58 -2.53
C PHE A 127 -3.91 -1.10 -1.12
N ASP A 128 -4.98 -1.59 -0.52
CA ASP A 128 -4.98 -2.08 0.86
C ASP A 128 -5.31 -3.57 0.92
N VAL A 129 -4.60 -4.29 1.78
CA VAL A 129 -4.82 -5.70 2.08
C VAL A 129 -5.03 -5.87 3.58
N LEU A 130 -6.26 -6.23 3.96
CA LEU A 130 -6.66 -6.41 5.36
C LEU A 130 -7.03 -7.86 5.62
N VAL A 131 -6.33 -8.52 6.55
CA VAL A 131 -6.56 -9.94 6.85
C VAL A 131 -6.89 -10.09 8.32
N ASP A 132 -8.01 -10.71 8.65
CA ASP A 132 -8.32 -11.04 10.05
C ASP A 132 -7.86 -12.42 10.49
N ASP A 133 -7.51 -13.29 9.54
CA ASP A 133 -7.08 -14.67 9.79
C ASP A 133 -5.64 -14.90 9.33
N ASP A 134 -4.76 -15.20 10.26
CA ASP A 134 -3.38 -15.53 9.93
C ASP A 134 -3.28 -16.75 9.02
N ASP A 135 -4.25 -17.66 8.95
CA ASP A 135 -4.17 -18.88 8.13
C ASP A 135 -4.35 -18.68 6.63
N LEU A 136 -5.03 -17.62 6.19
CA LEU A 136 -5.24 -17.38 4.78
C LEU A 136 -4.06 -16.62 4.16
N ASP A 137 -3.46 -17.20 3.13
CA ASP A 137 -2.47 -16.50 2.30
C ASP A 137 -3.16 -15.59 1.28
N ILE A 138 -3.60 -14.42 1.73
CA ILE A 138 -4.24 -13.43 0.86
C ILE A 138 -3.29 -12.93 -0.24
N PHE A 139 -1.97 -12.94 0.02
CA PHE A 139 -0.98 -12.44 -0.92
C PHE A 139 -0.80 -13.41 -2.09
N GLU A 140 -0.92 -14.71 -1.86
CA GLU A 140 -1.00 -15.70 -2.94
C GLU A 140 -2.20 -15.38 -3.85
N ILE A 141 -3.37 -15.11 -3.25
CA ILE A 141 -4.61 -14.80 -3.98
C ILE A 141 -4.46 -13.49 -4.77
N VAL A 142 -4.08 -12.39 -4.11
CA VAL A 142 -3.97 -11.09 -4.79
C VAL A 142 -2.86 -11.08 -5.83
N SER A 143 -1.77 -11.84 -5.63
CA SER A 143 -0.71 -11.94 -6.63
C SER A 143 -1.25 -12.41 -7.98
N ARG A 144 -2.29 -13.26 -8.02
CA ARG A 144 -2.88 -13.76 -9.28
C ARG A 144 -3.63 -12.67 -10.06
N PHE A 145 -3.97 -11.55 -9.43
CA PHE A 145 -4.71 -10.45 -10.05
C PHE A 145 -3.77 -9.45 -10.72
N PHE A 146 -2.62 -9.22 -10.09
CA PHE A 146 -1.65 -8.23 -10.53
C PHE A 146 -0.75 -8.77 -11.64
N GLN A 147 -0.48 -7.92 -12.62
CA GLN A 147 0.42 -8.20 -13.73
C GLN A 147 1.81 -7.68 -13.38
N ASN A 148 2.85 -8.26 -14.01
CA ASN A 148 4.18 -7.68 -13.91
C ASN A 148 4.17 -6.27 -14.48
N GLY A 149 4.74 -5.33 -13.74
CA GLY A 149 4.77 -3.93 -14.12
C GLY A 149 3.71 -3.07 -13.46
N THR A 150 2.81 -3.60 -12.63
CA THR A 150 1.79 -2.78 -11.96
C THR A 150 2.43 -1.69 -11.10
N LYS A 151 1.84 -0.50 -11.11
CA LYS A 151 2.25 0.64 -10.29
C LYS A 151 1.26 0.84 -9.16
N ILE A 152 1.75 1.04 -7.95
CA ILE A 152 0.92 1.40 -6.81
C ILE A 152 1.57 2.62 -6.15
N HIS A 153 0.81 3.69 -5.91
CA HIS A 153 1.36 4.84 -5.21
C HIS A 153 1.45 4.54 -3.70
N TYR A 154 0.29 4.33 -3.05
CA TYR A 154 0.18 3.99 -1.64
C TYR A 154 -0.24 2.52 -1.46
N PHE A 155 0.50 1.75 -0.67
CA PHE A 155 0.22 0.33 -0.45
C PHE A 155 0.17 0.02 1.05
N VAL A 156 -0.87 -0.68 1.51
CA VAL A 156 -0.96 -1.15 2.89
C VAL A 156 -1.11 -2.67 2.94
N ALA A 157 -0.23 -3.32 3.70
CA ALA A 157 -0.37 -4.69 4.14
C ALA A 157 -0.54 -4.71 5.65
N CYS A 158 -1.70 -5.15 6.15
CA CYS A 158 -1.93 -5.35 7.57
C CYS A 158 -1.80 -6.83 7.97
N LYS A 159 -1.26 -7.09 9.16
CA LYS A 159 -1.14 -8.44 9.77
C LYS A 159 -0.35 -9.42 8.90
N LEU A 160 0.86 -9.04 8.51
CA LEU A 160 1.73 -9.91 7.71
C LEU A 160 2.42 -10.96 8.59
N ALA A 161 1.99 -12.21 8.53
CA ALA A 161 2.62 -13.34 9.22
C ALA A 161 3.83 -13.91 8.45
N GLU A 162 4.86 -14.39 9.15
CA GLU A 162 6.10 -14.97 8.56
C GLU A 162 5.82 -16.06 7.51
N LYS A 163 4.80 -16.91 7.72
CA LYS A 163 4.46 -17.98 6.78
C LYS A 163 4.03 -17.49 5.39
N HIS A 164 3.60 -16.22 5.28
CA HIS A 164 3.15 -15.58 4.03
C HIS A 164 4.21 -14.71 3.36
N PHE A 165 5.43 -14.61 3.91
CA PHE A 165 6.48 -13.75 3.36
C PHE A 165 6.83 -14.10 1.91
N ASN A 166 6.82 -15.38 1.53
CA ASN A 166 7.12 -15.81 0.16
C ASN A 166 6.05 -15.35 -0.84
N SER A 167 4.77 -15.42 -0.47
CA SER A 167 3.66 -14.98 -1.31
C SER A 167 3.60 -13.45 -1.38
N PHE A 168 3.84 -12.77 -0.25
CA PHE A 168 4.02 -11.33 -0.22
C PHE A 168 5.15 -10.87 -1.14
N ARG A 169 6.32 -11.50 -1.05
CA ARG A 169 7.46 -11.26 -1.94
C ARG A 169 7.09 -11.46 -3.40
N THR A 170 6.38 -12.55 -3.71
CA THR A 170 5.91 -12.84 -5.06
C THR A 170 4.98 -11.74 -5.58
N PHE A 171 4.10 -11.21 -4.74
CA PHE A 171 3.25 -10.06 -5.06
C PHE A 171 4.07 -8.79 -5.30
N ILE A 172 4.96 -8.40 -4.37
CA ILE A 172 5.78 -7.18 -4.47
C ILE A 172 6.68 -7.20 -5.73
N ASN A 173 7.21 -8.37 -6.11
CA ASN A 173 8.03 -8.53 -7.32
C ASN A 173 7.27 -8.25 -8.63
N LYS A 174 5.93 -8.26 -8.61
CA LYS A 174 5.12 -7.87 -9.78
C LYS A 174 5.01 -6.36 -9.94
N LEU A 175 5.30 -5.60 -8.88
CA LEU A 175 5.12 -4.16 -8.87
C LEU A 175 6.37 -3.50 -9.48
N SER A 176 6.18 -2.62 -10.46
CA SER A 176 7.28 -1.84 -11.04
C SER A 176 7.64 -0.60 -10.23
N SER A 177 6.72 -0.11 -9.41
CA SER A 177 6.96 1.03 -8.53
C SER A 177 5.99 1.01 -7.36
N ILE A 178 6.51 1.31 -6.17
CA ILE A 178 5.74 1.64 -4.97
C ILE A 178 6.33 2.91 -4.36
N LYS A 179 5.50 3.91 -4.07
CA LYS A 179 5.96 5.19 -3.51
C LYS A 179 5.89 5.21 -2.00
N GLU A 180 4.81 4.68 -1.45
CA GLU A 180 4.52 4.73 -0.03
C GLU A 180 4.02 3.36 0.47
N PRO A 181 4.92 2.38 0.69
CA PRO A 181 4.55 1.11 1.29
C PRO A 181 4.35 1.26 2.81
N SER A 182 3.32 0.60 3.31
CA SER A 182 3.02 0.44 4.73
C SER A 182 2.83 -1.03 5.03
N ILE A 183 3.65 -1.56 5.93
CA ILE A 183 3.50 -2.92 6.44
C ILE A 183 3.19 -2.83 7.93
N ASP A 184 1.92 -2.96 8.23
CA ASP A 184 1.39 -2.83 9.57
C ASP A 184 1.29 -4.21 10.24
N HIS A 185 1.79 -4.29 11.48
CA HIS A 185 1.64 -5.46 12.34
C HIS A 185 2.26 -6.75 11.77
N ILE A 186 3.56 -6.74 11.51
CA ILE A 186 4.33 -7.92 11.11
C ILE A 186 4.50 -8.85 12.33
N CYS A 187 4.06 -10.09 12.17
CA CYS A 187 4.17 -11.14 13.19
C CYS A 187 5.14 -12.23 12.74
N SER A 188 6.18 -12.49 13.53
CA SER A 188 7.06 -13.62 13.36
C SER A 188 7.35 -14.27 14.71
N PRO A 189 7.21 -15.60 14.83
CA PRO A 189 7.69 -16.32 16.02
C PRO A 189 9.21 -16.26 16.19
N SER A 190 9.96 -15.80 15.17
CA SER A 190 11.39 -15.56 15.29
C SER A 190 11.65 -14.40 16.25
N THR A 191 12.33 -14.71 17.35
CA THR A 191 12.81 -13.71 18.30
C THR A 191 14.20 -13.17 17.96
N GLU A 192 14.90 -13.82 17.02
CA GLU A 192 16.19 -13.35 16.52
C GLU A 192 16.00 -12.35 15.37
N PRO A 193 16.79 -11.25 15.36
CA PRO A 193 16.84 -10.34 14.22
C PRO A 193 17.22 -11.11 12.96
N LYS A 194 16.32 -11.12 11.98
CA LYS A 194 16.56 -11.66 10.64
C LYS A 194 16.58 -10.50 9.65
N ASP A 195 17.36 -10.62 8.58
CA ASP A 195 17.32 -9.64 7.49
C ASP A 195 16.05 -9.82 6.65
N ILE A 196 14.95 -9.31 7.19
CA ILE A 196 13.64 -9.39 6.56
C ILE A 196 13.56 -8.52 5.32
N LEU A 197 14.39 -7.48 5.15
CA LEU A 197 14.43 -6.75 3.88
C LEU A 197 14.81 -7.68 2.73
N SER A 198 15.78 -8.56 2.96
CA SER A 198 16.22 -9.55 1.99
C SER A 198 15.12 -10.59 1.73
N ASP A 199 14.41 -11.03 2.78
CA ASP A 199 13.31 -12.00 2.65
C ASP A 199 12.08 -11.42 1.94
N LEU A 200 11.71 -10.17 2.23
CA LEU A 200 10.65 -9.43 1.54
C LEU A 200 11.07 -8.99 0.13
N SER A 201 12.36 -9.10 -0.21
CA SER A 201 12.93 -8.78 -1.52
C SER A 201 12.53 -7.39 -1.98
N LEU A 202 12.76 -6.40 -1.12
CA LEU A 202 12.40 -5.00 -1.35
C LEU A 202 13.24 -4.31 -2.45
N ALA A 203 13.70 -5.07 -3.44
CA ALA A 203 14.33 -4.55 -4.66
C ALA A 203 13.39 -3.59 -5.42
N SER A 204 12.07 -3.77 -5.30
CA SER A 204 11.05 -2.84 -5.83
C SER A 204 10.95 -1.53 -5.03
N PHE A 205 11.67 -1.38 -3.91
CA PHE A 205 11.65 -0.20 -3.05
C PHE A 205 12.87 0.68 -3.29
N ASP A 206 13.29 0.85 -4.54
CA ASP A 206 14.35 1.78 -4.94
C ASP A 206 13.82 3.20 -5.22
N THR A 207 12.50 3.34 -5.27
CA THR A 207 11.79 4.58 -5.63
C THR A 207 10.84 5.07 -4.54
N ILE A 208 10.95 4.53 -3.32
CA ILE A 208 10.11 4.91 -2.18
C ILE A 208 10.42 6.33 -1.70
N GLU A 209 9.37 7.02 -1.28
CA GLU A 209 9.42 8.40 -0.78
C GLU A 209 8.98 8.45 0.69
N SER A 210 8.12 7.51 1.08
CA SER A 210 7.68 7.26 2.46
C SER A 210 7.69 5.75 2.71
N PHE A 211 8.01 5.31 3.92
CA PHE A 211 7.89 3.89 4.30
C PHE A 211 7.41 3.75 5.74
N LYS A 212 6.48 2.82 5.95
CA LYS A 212 5.89 2.53 7.24
C LYS A 212 6.05 1.05 7.56
N ILE A 213 6.58 0.71 8.73
CA ILE A 213 6.74 -0.67 9.17
C ILE A 213 6.55 -0.85 10.68
N PHE A 214 5.71 -1.81 11.06
CA PHE A 214 5.31 -2.03 12.44
C PHE A 214 5.44 -3.51 12.80
N GLU A 215 6.18 -3.80 13.86
CA GLU A 215 6.18 -5.14 14.45
C GLU A 215 4.98 -5.34 15.37
N CYS A 216 4.52 -6.58 15.47
CA CYS A 216 3.62 -6.98 16.55
C CYS A 216 4.39 -7.06 17.89
N HIS A 217 3.66 -7.26 19.00
CA HIS A 217 4.22 -7.14 20.34
C HIS A 217 5.40 -8.08 20.64
N GLU A 218 5.34 -9.30 20.13
CA GLU A 218 6.31 -10.36 20.45
C GLU A 218 7.46 -10.44 19.44
N THR A 219 7.31 -9.75 18.31
CA THR A 219 8.24 -9.82 17.17
C THR A 219 9.43 -8.87 17.36
N ARG A 220 10.64 -9.33 17.00
CA ARG A 220 11.91 -8.58 17.13
C ARG A 220 12.83 -8.81 15.94
N ILE A 221 12.26 -8.65 14.76
CA ILE A 221 12.89 -8.92 13.47
C ILE A 221 13.54 -7.69 12.85
N LEU A 222 13.10 -6.49 13.23
CA LEU A 222 13.67 -5.24 12.72
C LEU A 222 15.07 -5.02 13.30
N SER A 223 15.99 -4.60 12.43
CA SER A 223 17.37 -4.35 12.77
C SER A 223 17.81 -2.96 12.31
N ILE A 224 18.86 -2.45 12.95
CA ILE A 224 19.45 -1.15 12.61
C ILE A 224 20.05 -1.15 11.20
N ASP A 225 20.63 -2.27 10.79
CA ASP A 225 21.22 -2.45 9.47
C ASP A 225 20.15 -2.30 8.39
N MET A 226 18.95 -2.86 8.62
CA MET A 226 17.81 -2.70 7.72
C MET A 226 17.43 -1.22 7.55
N VAL A 227 17.30 -0.47 8.63
CA VAL A 227 16.93 0.95 8.57
C VAL A 227 17.99 1.78 7.83
N THR A 228 19.26 1.49 8.12
CA THR A 228 20.40 2.16 7.49
C THR A 228 20.45 1.88 6.00
N ASP A 229 20.25 0.62 5.60
CA ASP A 229 20.18 0.20 4.21
C ASP A 229 19.02 0.86 3.47
N LEU A 230 17.87 1.03 4.11
CA LEU A 230 16.71 1.69 3.52
C LEU A 230 17.03 3.13 3.14
N PHE A 231 17.61 3.91 4.07
CA PHE A 231 18.04 5.28 3.79
C PHE A 231 19.14 5.35 2.72
N ARG A 232 20.10 4.40 2.74
CA ARG A 232 21.18 4.35 1.74
C ARG A 232 20.67 4.07 0.34
N LYS A 233 19.75 3.12 0.20
CA LYS A 233 19.18 2.70 -1.09
C LYS A 233 18.18 3.74 -1.63
N ASN A 234 17.54 4.53 -0.75
CA ASN A 234 16.48 5.47 -1.12
C ASN A 234 16.83 6.93 -0.80
N PRO A 235 17.58 7.63 -1.66
CA PRO A 235 17.96 9.03 -1.44
C PRO A 235 16.76 10.01 -1.46
N ASN A 236 15.60 9.55 -1.95
CA ASN A 236 14.34 10.32 -1.95
C ASN A 236 13.42 9.99 -0.76
N LEU A 237 13.83 9.10 0.15
CA LEU A 237 13.05 8.79 1.34
C LEU A 237 13.00 10.03 2.25
N THR A 238 11.81 10.60 2.38
CA THR A 238 11.54 11.78 3.20
C THR A 238 10.88 11.40 4.53
N HIS A 239 10.16 10.29 4.57
CA HIS A 239 9.40 9.84 5.73
C HIS A 239 9.65 8.36 6.02
N LEU A 240 10.00 8.06 7.27
CA LEU A 240 10.13 6.70 7.76
C LEU A 240 9.39 6.57 9.08
N ASP A 241 8.41 5.65 9.17
CA ASP A 241 7.63 5.41 10.38
C ASP A 241 7.84 3.97 10.85
N ILE A 242 8.42 3.81 12.03
CA ILE A 242 8.82 2.52 12.59
C ILE A 242 8.08 2.30 13.91
N GLY A 243 7.37 1.18 14.01
CA GLY A 243 6.77 0.71 15.26
C GLY A 243 7.43 -0.56 15.78
N SER A 244 7.79 -0.58 17.06
CA SER A 244 8.34 -1.77 17.73
C SER A 244 8.09 -1.73 19.23
N MET A 245 8.10 -2.90 19.88
CA MET A 245 8.18 -3.05 21.33
C MET A 245 9.61 -3.16 21.86
N ASN A 246 10.59 -3.25 20.96
CA ASN A 246 12.01 -3.33 21.32
C ASN A 246 12.61 -1.94 21.52
N ILE A 247 12.66 -1.49 22.78
CA ILE A 247 13.19 -0.17 23.15
C ILE A 247 14.65 0.02 22.74
N GLU A 248 15.50 -1.00 22.86
CA GLU A 248 16.92 -0.90 22.49
C GLU A 248 17.10 -0.78 20.98
N PHE A 249 16.25 -1.45 20.19
CA PHE A 249 16.20 -1.26 18.74
C PHE A 249 15.79 0.18 18.38
N LEU A 250 14.68 0.69 18.91
CA LEU A 250 14.21 2.04 18.61
C LEU A 250 15.22 3.11 19.04
N LYS A 251 15.90 2.91 20.18
CA LYS A 251 17.01 3.76 20.64
C LYS A 251 18.20 3.72 19.69
N SER A 252 18.55 2.55 19.17
CA SER A 252 19.62 2.40 18.19
C SER A 252 19.27 3.11 16.87
N VAL A 253 18.03 2.95 16.39
CA VAL A 253 17.50 3.67 15.22
C VAL A 253 17.54 5.18 15.43
N PHE A 254 17.12 5.66 16.60
CA PHE A 254 17.18 7.08 16.94
C PHE A 254 18.60 7.63 16.84
N LYS A 255 19.59 6.94 17.44
CA LYS A 255 21.00 7.37 17.39
C LYS A 255 21.51 7.38 15.95
N GLU A 256 21.37 6.27 15.24
CA GLU A 256 21.87 6.12 13.87
C GLU A 256 21.24 7.14 12.93
N PHE A 257 19.94 7.40 13.06
CA PHE A 257 19.26 8.41 12.25
C PHE A 257 19.87 9.80 12.34
N PHE A 258 20.42 10.18 13.50
CA PHE A 258 21.10 11.47 13.67
C PHE A 258 22.59 11.42 13.29
N THR A 259 23.26 10.27 13.39
CA THR A 259 24.69 10.14 13.09
C THR A 259 25.00 9.74 11.66
N MET A 260 24.06 9.11 10.95
CA MET A 260 24.29 8.59 9.60
C MET A 260 24.59 9.71 8.60
N GLU A 261 25.49 9.46 7.65
CA GLU A 261 25.70 10.35 6.51
C GLU A 261 24.57 10.17 5.50
N GLN A 262 23.93 11.28 5.10
CA GLN A 262 22.87 11.21 4.10
C GLN A 262 23.49 10.96 2.71
N PRO A 263 22.98 9.98 1.94
CA PRO A 263 23.33 9.84 0.53
C PRO A 263 22.98 11.11 -0.24
N ARG A 264 23.79 11.48 -1.23
CA ARG A 264 23.56 12.68 -2.04
C ARG A 264 22.19 12.61 -2.72
N ASN A 265 21.26 13.48 -2.32
CA ASN A 265 20.11 13.79 -3.18
C ASN A 265 20.56 14.80 -4.25
N MET A 266 20.58 14.38 -5.52
CA MET A 266 21.13 15.16 -6.64
C MET A 266 20.32 16.43 -6.97
N ARG A 267 19.15 16.65 -6.35
CA ARG A 267 18.23 17.75 -6.69
C ARG A 267 18.14 18.82 -5.60
N CYS A 268 19.28 19.31 -5.12
CA CYS A 268 19.32 20.39 -4.13
C CYS A 268 19.20 21.79 -4.79
N ARG A 269 18.10 22.03 -5.52
CA ARG A 269 17.82 23.33 -6.18
C ARG A 269 16.67 24.14 -5.54
N SER A 270 15.85 23.52 -4.70
CA SER A 270 14.78 24.20 -3.96
C SER A 270 14.80 23.71 -2.51
N GLY A 271 14.78 24.65 -1.57
CA GLY A 271 15.14 24.44 -0.17
C GLY A 271 14.27 23.45 0.60
N TYR A 272 14.83 23.01 1.73
CA TYR A 272 14.18 22.23 2.79
C TYR A 272 13.58 20.89 2.33
N ASN A 273 14.41 19.85 2.25
CA ASN A 273 13.92 18.48 2.28
C ASN A 273 14.10 17.94 3.71
N PRO A 274 13.13 18.18 4.61
CA PRO A 274 13.16 17.57 5.93
C PRO A 274 13.11 16.05 5.78
N ILE A 275 13.93 15.34 6.55
CA ILE A 275 13.78 13.90 6.71
C ILE A 275 13.10 13.67 8.05
N THR A 276 11.99 12.95 8.04
CA THR A 276 11.19 12.68 9.22
C THR A 276 11.25 11.19 9.55
N LEU A 277 11.77 10.89 10.74
CA LEU A 277 11.65 9.60 11.39
C LEU A 277 10.52 9.67 12.41
N ARG A 278 9.53 8.80 12.31
CA ARG A 278 8.50 8.57 13.33
C ARG A 278 8.81 7.26 14.03
N LEU A 279 8.91 7.30 15.35
CA LEU A 279 9.14 6.12 16.18
C LEU A 279 7.91 5.89 17.05
N ARG A 280 7.34 4.70 16.98
CA ARG A 280 6.16 4.32 17.76
C ARG A 280 6.53 3.21 18.71
N TYR A 281 6.28 3.45 19.99
CA TYR A 281 6.58 2.51 21.05
C TYR A 281 5.28 2.14 21.75
N GLY A 282 4.97 0.85 21.79
CA GLY A 282 3.76 0.34 22.42
C GLY A 282 3.86 0.09 23.93
N GLY A 283 5.02 0.36 24.55
CA GLY A 283 5.26 0.18 25.99
C GLY A 283 5.10 1.47 26.80
N GLU A 284 5.87 1.58 27.90
CA GLU A 284 5.88 2.76 28.76
C GLU A 284 6.51 3.98 28.04
N PHE A 285 5.66 4.76 27.37
CA PHE A 285 6.08 5.88 26.52
C PHE A 285 6.98 6.92 27.22
N GLU A 286 6.67 7.29 28.46
CA GLU A 286 7.48 8.25 29.23
C GLU A 286 8.89 7.70 29.52
N HIS A 287 8.99 6.42 29.89
CA HIS A 287 10.26 5.76 30.10
C HIS A 287 11.10 5.74 28.81
N PHE A 288 10.46 5.52 27.66
CA PHE A 288 11.13 5.59 26.37
C PHE A 288 11.65 6.99 26.03
N ILE A 289 10.84 8.03 26.23
CA ILE A 289 11.30 9.42 26.02
C ILE A 289 12.48 9.75 26.92
N ASP A 290 12.40 9.42 28.21
CA ASP A 290 13.47 9.71 29.17
C ASP A 290 14.77 8.97 28.82
N THR A 291 14.64 7.73 28.33
CA THR A 291 15.76 6.98 27.78
C THR A 291 16.40 7.74 26.62
N LEU A 292 15.62 8.25 25.66
CA LEU A 292 16.18 9.00 24.53
C LEU A 292 16.79 10.34 24.96
N ARG A 293 16.17 11.06 25.91
CA ARG A 293 16.71 12.31 26.47
C ARG A 293 18.11 12.12 27.08
N GLN A 294 18.34 11.02 27.79
CA GLN A 294 19.66 10.72 28.38
C GLN A 294 20.74 10.56 27.30
N ASN A 295 20.38 10.05 26.13
CA ASN A 295 21.30 9.85 25.01
C ASN A 295 21.57 11.14 24.20
N LEU A 296 20.83 12.23 24.41
CA LEU A 296 21.05 13.48 23.66
C LEU A 296 22.45 14.07 23.86
N SER A 297 23.05 13.85 25.03
CA SER A 297 24.41 14.33 25.33
C SER A 297 25.48 13.69 24.44
N GLU A 298 25.18 12.55 23.81
CA GLU A 298 26.06 11.84 22.88
C GLU A 298 25.88 12.31 21.42
N LEU A 299 24.85 13.09 21.13
CA LEU A 299 24.49 13.51 19.78
C LEU A 299 24.78 15.00 19.57
N GLU A 300 25.62 15.31 18.58
CA GLU A 300 25.93 16.70 18.23
C GLU A 300 24.76 17.36 17.50
N ASN A 301 24.43 18.60 17.90
CA ASN A 301 23.41 19.44 17.24
C ASN A 301 22.00 18.83 17.23
N VAL A 302 21.68 17.98 18.20
CA VAL A 302 20.31 17.46 18.41
C VAL A 302 19.73 18.09 19.66
N TRP A 303 18.50 18.62 19.56
CA TRP A 303 17.77 19.14 20.72
C TRP A 303 16.30 18.73 20.68
N GLU A 304 15.69 18.66 21.86
CA GLU A 304 14.25 18.46 22.00
C GLU A 304 13.52 19.77 21.72
N GLN A 305 12.58 19.76 20.78
CA GLN A 305 11.76 20.94 20.48
C GLN A 305 10.65 21.09 21.52
N ARG A 306 10.87 22.01 22.47
CA ARG A 306 9.88 22.37 23.50
C ARG A 306 8.88 23.37 22.91
N GLY A 307 7.60 23.02 22.89
CA GLY A 307 6.54 23.89 22.36
C GLY A 307 5.30 23.18 21.81
N ASN A 308 5.27 21.84 21.87
CA ASN A 308 4.12 21.10 21.37
C ASN A 308 2.96 21.15 22.38
N PRO A 309 1.74 21.57 21.99
CA PRO A 309 0.60 21.73 22.91
C PRO A 309 0.09 20.43 23.55
N ALA A 310 0.53 19.25 23.07
CA ALA A 310 0.14 17.95 23.62
C ALA A 310 1.36 17.07 24.01
N PRO A 311 2.19 17.51 25.00
CA PRO A 311 3.44 16.83 25.35
C PRO A 311 3.25 15.41 25.90
N SER A 312 2.03 15.04 26.29
CA SER A 312 1.72 13.68 26.79
C SER A 312 1.52 12.63 25.70
N ARG A 313 1.53 13.04 24.41
CA ARG A 313 1.25 12.12 23.29
C ARG A 313 2.41 11.99 22.31
N HIS A 314 3.30 12.97 22.27
CA HIS A 314 4.46 12.95 21.41
C HIS A 314 5.58 13.85 21.92
N ALA A 315 6.80 13.51 21.50
CA ALA A 315 7.99 14.32 21.69
C ALA A 315 8.72 14.45 20.34
N MET A 316 9.41 15.57 20.12
CA MET A 316 10.08 15.87 18.86
C MET A 316 11.52 16.29 19.13
N PHE A 317 12.43 15.66 18.39
CA PHE A 317 13.85 15.98 18.41
C PHE A 317 14.26 16.45 17.03
N VAL A 318 15.02 17.52 16.99
CA VAL A 318 15.41 18.19 15.76
C VAL A 318 16.92 18.28 15.69
N SER A 319 17.45 18.08 14.50
CA SER A 319 18.81 18.50 14.16
C SER A 319 18.80 19.31 12.87
N ALA A 320 19.71 20.27 12.80
CA ALA A 320 19.98 21.05 11.60
C ALA A 320 21.48 21.09 11.39
N THR A 321 21.95 20.60 10.24
CA THR A 321 23.38 20.57 9.91
C THR A 321 23.60 21.10 8.52
N ASP A 322 24.69 21.85 8.32
CA ASP A 322 25.07 22.32 7.00
C ASP A 322 25.47 21.13 6.12
N CYS A 323 24.96 21.09 4.90
CA CYS A 323 25.32 20.04 3.97
C CYS A 323 26.76 20.19 3.49
N LYS A 324 27.57 19.20 3.87
CA LYS A 324 28.99 19.09 3.48
C LYS A 324 29.21 19.08 1.96
N TYR A 325 28.19 18.76 1.17
CA TYR A 325 28.30 18.63 -0.30
C TYR A 325 27.88 19.89 -1.07
N CYS A 326 27.24 20.87 -0.44
CA CYS A 326 26.76 22.07 -1.12
C CYS A 326 27.53 23.32 -0.69
N LEU A 327 28.75 23.43 -1.19
CA LEU A 327 29.71 24.49 -0.84
C LEU A 327 29.22 25.92 -1.18
N GLN A 328 28.36 26.07 -2.19
CA GLN A 328 27.94 27.39 -2.68
C GLN A 328 26.72 27.96 -1.96
N ASN A 329 25.80 27.10 -1.49
CA ASN A 329 24.47 27.53 -1.03
C ASN A 329 24.20 27.31 0.45
N LYS A 330 25.20 26.89 1.26
CA LYS A 330 25.08 26.63 2.72
C LYS A 330 23.72 26.04 3.11
N HIS A 331 23.25 25.05 2.34
CA HIS A 331 21.92 24.51 2.61
C HIS A 331 21.98 23.68 3.89
N GLN A 332 20.92 23.78 4.70
CA GLN A 332 20.78 23.00 5.90
C GLN A 332 19.95 21.74 5.62
N ILE A 333 20.43 20.62 6.14
CA ILE A 333 19.68 19.37 6.22
C ILE A 333 19.02 19.35 7.60
N SER A 334 17.70 19.31 7.62
CA SER A 334 16.90 19.21 8.83
C SER A 334 16.41 17.78 9.01
N ARG A 335 16.63 17.21 10.20
CA ARG A 335 16.12 15.89 10.58
C ARG A 335 15.17 16.04 11.75
N TYR A 336 14.05 15.34 11.67
CA TYR A 336 13.00 15.34 12.69
C TYR A 336 12.78 13.91 13.15
N ALA A 337 13.01 13.64 14.42
CA ALA A 337 12.59 12.40 15.05
C ALA A 337 11.36 12.69 15.92
N ILE A 338 10.22 12.10 15.57
CA ILE A 338 8.94 12.29 16.25
C ILE A 338 8.54 10.99 16.93
N LEU A 339 8.41 11.03 18.25
CA LEU A 339 7.95 9.91 19.06
C LEU A 339 6.44 9.98 19.21
N TRP A 340 5.73 8.88 18.97
CA TRP A 340 4.28 8.81 19.14
C TRP A 340 3.87 7.71 20.12
N LYS A 341 2.95 8.04 21.01
CA LYS A 341 2.22 7.07 21.83
C LYS A 341 1.01 6.55 21.06
N VAL A 342 1.05 5.32 20.53
CA VAL A 342 -0.06 4.74 19.77
C VAL A 342 -0.20 3.24 20.06
N GLY A 343 -1.42 2.72 19.98
CA GLY A 343 -1.65 1.29 19.87
C GLY A 343 -1.10 0.74 18.55
N LEU A 344 -0.47 -0.43 18.59
CA LEU A 344 0.11 -1.09 17.41
C LEU A 344 -0.95 -1.85 16.58
N ASN A 345 -2.25 -1.57 16.78
CA ASN A 345 -3.34 -2.32 16.16
C ASN A 345 -3.72 -1.72 14.82
N CYS A 346 -3.86 -2.52 13.75
CA CYS A 346 -4.29 -2.04 12.44
C CYS A 346 -5.63 -1.29 12.44
N GLN A 347 -6.58 -1.70 13.29
CA GLN A 347 -7.94 -1.12 13.31
C GLN A 347 -7.99 0.30 13.89
N GLU A 348 -6.98 0.73 14.66
CA GLU A 348 -6.93 2.13 15.15
C GLU A 348 -6.54 3.13 14.05
N TRP A 349 -6.17 2.66 12.86
CA TRP A 349 -5.73 3.50 11.74
C TRP A 349 -6.81 3.72 10.67
N ASP A 350 -7.90 2.97 10.74
CA ASP A 350 -8.98 2.96 9.75
C ASP A 350 -9.78 4.28 9.69
N TYR A 351 -9.58 5.19 10.64
CA TYR A 351 -10.33 6.45 10.75
C TYR A 351 -9.62 7.71 10.22
N ARG A 352 -8.41 7.61 9.65
CA ARG A 352 -7.68 8.82 9.17
C ARG A 352 -7.63 9.01 7.66
N PHE A 353 -8.26 8.16 6.87
CA PHE A 353 -8.20 8.22 5.41
C PHE A 353 -8.85 9.44 4.72
N ILE A 354 -9.25 10.50 5.45
CA ILE A 354 -9.75 11.76 4.84
C ILE A 354 -9.14 13.03 5.47
N ALA A 355 -8.32 12.94 6.52
CA ALA A 355 -7.65 14.12 7.06
C ALA A 355 -6.14 13.95 6.92
N HIS A 356 -5.60 14.36 5.77
CA HIS A 356 -4.20 14.79 5.71
C HIS A 356 -4.02 15.84 6.79
N ASP A 357 -3.29 15.49 7.85
CA ASP A 357 -2.90 16.40 8.91
C ASP A 357 -1.94 17.43 8.27
N PRO A 358 -2.33 18.71 8.12
CA PRO A 358 -1.52 19.71 7.45
C PRO A 358 -0.50 20.24 8.47
N TYR A 359 0.55 19.47 8.73
CA TYR A 359 1.69 19.92 9.52
C TYR A 359 2.99 19.71 8.78
#